data_AF-A0A939XQC4-F1
#
_entry.id   AF-A0A939XQC4-F1
#
_cell.length_a   1.000
_cell.length_b   1.000
_cell.length_c   1.000
_cell.angle_alpha   90.00
_cell.angle_beta   90.00
_cell.angle_gamma   90.00
#
_symmetry.space_group_name_H-M   'P 1'
#
loop_
_entity.id
_entity.type
_entity.pdbx_description
1 polymer ?
#
loop_
_entity_poly.entity_id
_entity_poly.type
_entity_poly.pdbx_seq_one_letter_code
_entity_poly.pdbx_strand_id
1 'polypeptide(L)'
;MSTRNTFLLFALLLVLAIFGLRHLGGDAPKEFRRSRILMDTVVEITVTDAGGAPLPQVVDKAFDEMTRIEQLTSFFREGSDVARINSQKETEVAPETAAIVALGLDVSRKSH
;
A
#
# COMPACT_ATOMS: atom_id res chain seq x y z
N MET A 1 60.86 -2.83 16.73
CA MET A 1 59.56 -3.49 17.03
C MET A 1 58.37 -2.52 17.06
N SER A 2 58.59 -1.20 17.23
CA SER A 2 57.50 -0.19 17.28
C SER A 2 56.80 0.04 15.94
N THR A 3 57.54 0.13 14.82
CA THR A 3 57.00 0.53 13.50
C THR A 3 55.95 -0.43 12.94
N ARG A 4 56.09 -1.73 13.22
CA ARG A 4 55.13 -2.77 12.82
C ARG A 4 53.81 -2.63 13.58
N ASN A 5 53.86 -2.31 14.86
CA ASN A 5 52.67 -2.09 15.68
C ASN A 5 51.97 -0.78 15.31
N THR A 6 52.73 0.29 15.01
CA THR A 6 52.15 1.55 14.53
C THR A 6 51.42 1.37 13.19
N PHE A 7 51.99 0.56 12.29
CA PHE A 7 51.35 0.23 11.01
C PHE A 7 50.05 -0.58 11.19
N LEU A 8 50.06 -1.57 12.09
CA LEU A 8 48.86 -2.36 12.42
C LEU A 8 47.75 -1.50 13.05
N LEU A 9 48.11 -0.56 13.94
CA LEU A 9 47.16 0.38 14.53
C LEU A 9 46.54 1.31 13.49
N PHE A 10 47.35 1.82 12.56
CA PHE A 10 46.87 2.69 11.48
C PHE A 10 45.94 1.92 10.52
N ALA A 11 46.29 0.68 10.17
CA ALA A 11 45.45 -0.19 9.36
C ALA A 11 44.12 -0.50 10.05
N LEU A 12 44.12 -0.75 11.37
CA LEU A 12 42.90 -1.00 12.15
C LEU A 12 42.00 0.25 12.19
N LEU A 13 42.58 1.44 12.41
CA LEU A 13 41.86 2.71 12.40
C LEU A 13 41.23 2.99 11.03
N LEU A 14 41.95 2.70 9.95
CA LEU A 14 41.44 2.83 8.58
C LEU A 14 40.24 1.91 8.33
N VAL A 15 40.32 0.65 8.77
CA VAL A 15 39.20 -0.32 8.64
C VAL A 15 37.98 0.14 9.43
N LEU A 16 38.16 0.63 10.66
CA LEU A 16 37.08 1.17 11.48
C LEU A 16 36.46 2.43 10.87
N ALA A 17 37.26 3.33 10.30
CA ALA A 17 36.77 4.51 9.60
C ALA A 17 35.91 4.14 8.38
N ILE A 18 36.37 3.17 7.57
CA ILE A 18 35.62 2.67 6.41
C ILE A 18 34.29 2.03 6.85
N PHE A 19 34.29 1.23 7.93
CA PHE A 19 33.06 0.64 8.47
C PHE A 19 32.10 1.71 9.03
N GLY A 20 32.61 2.73 9.71
CA GLY A 20 31.82 3.87 10.17
C GLY A 20 31.18 4.62 9.01
N LEU A 21 31.97 4.99 8.00
CA LEU A 21 31.49 5.68 6.79
C LEU A 21 30.39 4.89 6.06
N ARG A 22 30.48 3.55 6.01
CA ARG A 22 29.42 2.70 5.44
C ARG A 22 28.12 2.76 6.22
N HIS A 23 28.17 2.94 7.53
CA HIS A 23 26.99 3.06 8.38
C HIS A 23 26.31 4.44 8.33
N LEU A 24 26.98 5.47 7.78
CA LEU A 24 26.37 6.78 7.53
C LEU A 24 25.62 6.86 6.19
N GLY A 25 25.73 5.85 5.33
CA GLY A 25 24.89 5.75 4.13
C GLY A 25 23.46 5.43 4.55
N GLY A 26 22.51 6.34 4.31
CA GLY A 26 21.10 6.16 4.68
C GLY A 26 20.53 4.83 4.15
N ASP A 27 19.63 4.22 4.93
CA ASP A 27 18.93 3.00 4.54
C ASP A 27 18.27 3.22 3.17
N ALA A 28 18.55 2.32 2.21
CA ALA A 28 17.83 2.32 0.94
C ALA A 28 16.32 2.19 1.21
N PRO A 29 15.44 2.86 0.43
CA PRO A 29 14.00 2.76 0.62
C PRO A 29 13.56 1.30 0.67
N LYS A 30 12.82 0.93 1.72
CA LYS A 30 12.31 -0.43 1.89
C LYS A 30 11.06 -0.57 1.02
N GLU A 31 11.11 -1.47 0.04
CA GLU A 31 9.93 -1.90 -0.71
C GLU A 31 9.17 -2.96 0.10
N PHE A 32 7.88 -2.76 0.25
CA PHE A 32 6.96 -3.73 0.83
C PHE A 32 5.85 -4.03 -0.17
N ARG A 33 5.60 -5.30 -0.41
CA ARG A 33 4.65 -5.80 -1.39
C ARG A 33 3.79 -6.89 -0.77
N ARG A 34 2.48 -6.83 -1.02
CA ARG A 34 1.51 -7.84 -0.58
C ARG A 34 0.38 -7.96 -1.57
N SER A 35 -0.09 -9.19 -1.77
CA SER A 35 -1.24 -9.48 -2.63
C SER A 35 -2.34 -10.20 -1.85
N ARG A 36 -3.59 -9.92 -2.19
CA ARG A 36 -4.78 -10.61 -1.67
C ARG A 36 -5.77 -10.85 -2.81
N ILE A 37 -6.58 -11.91 -2.68
CA ILE A 37 -7.75 -12.10 -3.54
C ILE A 37 -8.87 -11.24 -2.95
N LEU A 38 -9.41 -10.31 -3.74
CA LEU A 38 -10.46 -9.38 -3.37
C LEU A 38 -11.22 -8.95 -4.63
N MET A 39 -12.53 -8.66 -4.53
CA MET A 39 -13.34 -8.25 -5.70
C MET A 39 -13.23 -9.23 -6.88
N ASP A 40 -13.20 -10.53 -6.59
CA ASP A 40 -13.02 -11.62 -7.56
C ASP A 40 -11.76 -11.53 -8.44
N THR A 41 -10.73 -10.84 -7.96
CA THR A 41 -9.45 -10.70 -8.65
C THR A 41 -8.27 -10.75 -7.67
N VAL A 42 -7.05 -10.78 -8.21
CA VAL A 42 -5.83 -10.62 -7.43
C VAL A 42 -5.48 -9.13 -7.40
N VAL A 43 -5.43 -8.57 -6.20
CA VAL A 43 -4.99 -7.19 -5.94
C VAL A 43 -3.62 -7.23 -5.29
N GLU A 44 -2.67 -6.48 -5.84
CA GLU A 44 -1.34 -6.28 -5.28
C GLU A 44 -1.14 -4.82 -4.87
N ILE A 45 -0.60 -4.61 -3.67
CA ILE A 45 -0.20 -3.30 -3.17
C ILE A 45 1.31 -3.32 -2.97
N THR A 46 2.00 -2.37 -3.62
CA THR A 46 3.43 -2.12 -3.46
C THR A 46 3.64 -0.73 -2.86
N VAL A 47 4.41 -0.65 -1.78
CA VAL A 47 4.74 0.60 -1.10
C VAL A 47 6.25 0.71 -0.99
N THR A 48 6.79 1.87 -1.33
CA THR A 48 8.21 2.20 -1.16
C THR A 48 8.30 3.30 -0.11
N ASP A 49 8.98 3.05 1.00
CA ASP A 49 9.16 4.03 2.07
C ASP A 49 10.64 4.26 2.37
N ALA A 50 11.00 5.54 2.52
CA ALA A 50 12.34 5.99 2.87
C ALA A 50 12.56 6.10 4.38
N GLY A 51 11.55 5.86 5.23
CA GLY A 51 11.78 5.81 6.67
C GLY A 51 10.55 5.78 7.56
N GLY A 52 10.35 4.64 8.23
CA GLY A 52 9.73 4.56 9.55
C GLY A 52 8.23 4.28 9.60
N ALA A 53 7.54 4.20 8.47
CA ALA A 53 6.13 3.84 8.50
C ALA A 53 5.96 2.33 8.81
N PRO A 54 4.93 1.97 9.60
CA PRO A 54 4.54 0.57 9.80
C PRO A 54 3.88 0.03 8.52
N LEU A 55 4.68 -0.26 7.48
CA LEU A 55 4.22 -0.62 6.13
C LEU A 55 3.19 -1.75 6.10
N PRO A 56 3.32 -2.83 6.89
CA PRO A 56 2.31 -3.88 6.93
C PRO A 56 0.93 -3.35 7.33
N GLN A 57 0.86 -2.50 8.36
CA GLN A 57 -0.39 -1.95 8.88
C GLN A 57 -1.04 -0.97 7.90
N VAL A 58 -0.25 -0.18 7.17
CA VAL A 58 -0.77 0.72 6.13
C VAL A 58 -1.38 -0.07 4.98
N VAL A 59 -0.67 -1.10 4.52
CA VAL A 59 -1.17 -1.98 3.44
C VAL A 59 -2.40 -2.76 3.88
N ASP A 60 -2.44 -3.23 5.12
CA ASP A 60 -3.62 -3.92 5.66
C ASP A 60 -4.84 -3.00 5.71
N LYS A 61 -4.68 -1.75 6.17
CA LYS A 61 -5.76 -0.75 6.12
C LYS A 61 -6.26 -0.48 4.70
N ALA A 62 -5.38 -0.46 3.71
CA ALA A 62 -5.78 -0.27 2.32
C ALA A 62 -6.63 -1.45 1.81
N PHE A 63 -6.25 -2.69 2.12
CA PHE A 63 -7.06 -3.86 1.79
C PHE A 63 -8.39 -3.88 2.55
N ASP A 64 -8.41 -3.46 3.82
CA ASP A 64 -9.64 -3.40 4.62
C ASP A 64 -10.63 -2.39 4.01
N GLU A 65 -10.13 -1.24 3.54
CA GLU A 65 -10.97 -0.25 2.87
C GLU A 65 -11.52 -0.76 1.53
N MET A 66 -10.70 -1.43 0.72
CA MET A 66 -11.19 -2.06 -0.51
C MET A 66 -12.26 -3.12 -0.21
N THR A 67 -12.09 -3.89 0.89
CA THR A 67 -13.08 -4.88 1.33
C THR A 67 -14.40 -4.22 1.73
N ARG A 68 -14.34 -3.09 2.43
CA ARG A 68 -15.53 -2.30 2.79
C ARG A 68 -16.27 -1.80 1.54
N ILE A 69 -15.53 -1.27 0.56
CA ILE A 69 -16.11 -0.82 -0.71
C ILE A 69 -16.73 -1.98 -1.49
N GLU A 70 -16.09 -3.16 -1.53
CA GLU A 70 -16.64 -4.36 -2.15
C GLU A 70 -17.97 -4.78 -1.51
N GLN A 71 -18.08 -4.71 -0.18
CA GLN A 71 -19.33 -5.05 0.53
C GLN A 71 -20.51 -4.15 0.11
N LEU A 72 -20.24 -2.88 -0.23
CA LEU A 72 -21.25 -1.93 -0.69
C LEU A 72 -21.58 -2.11 -2.18
N THR A 73 -20.60 -2.50 -3.00
CA THR A 73 -20.69 -2.38 -4.47
C THR A 73 -20.80 -3.70 -5.21
N SER A 74 -20.60 -4.83 -4.54
CA SER A 74 -20.64 -6.15 -5.18
C SER A 74 -22.06 -6.53 -5.60
N PHE A 75 -22.24 -6.90 -6.86
CA PHE A 75 -23.53 -7.40 -7.35
C PHE A 75 -23.83 -8.84 -6.91
N PHE A 76 -22.84 -9.59 -6.41
CA PHE A 76 -23.00 -10.95 -5.92
C PHE A 76 -23.46 -11.02 -4.46
N ARG A 77 -23.34 -9.92 -3.71
CA ARG A 77 -23.69 -9.87 -2.29
C ARG A 77 -25.08 -9.29 -2.13
N GLU A 78 -26.03 -10.10 -1.64
CA GLU A 78 -27.43 -9.69 -1.47
C GLU A 78 -27.61 -8.45 -0.58
N GLY A 79 -26.70 -8.23 0.38
CA GLY A 79 -26.73 -7.07 1.28
C GLY A 79 -26.07 -5.80 0.75
N SER A 80 -25.51 -5.82 -0.47
CA SER A 80 -24.84 -4.66 -1.03
C SER A 80 -25.84 -3.58 -1.46
N ASP A 81 -25.37 -2.34 -1.60
CA ASP A 81 -26.19 -1.26 -2.14
C ASP A 81 -26.62 -1.58 -3.57
N VAL A 82 -25.72 -2.16 -4.38
CA VAL A 82 -26.02 -2.54 -5.77
C VAL A 82 -27.13 -3.59 -5.84
N ALA A 83 -27.12 -4.61 -4.98
CA ALA A 83 -28.18 -5.62 -4.95
C ALA A 83 -29.52 -5.00 -4.53
N ARG A 84 -29.52 -4.07 -3.58
CA ARG A 84 -30.73 -3.34 -3.15
C ARG A 84 -31.25 -2.39 -4.23
N ILE A 85 -30.39 -1.65 -4.93
CA ILE A 85 -30.76 -0.82 -6.08
C ILE A 85 -31.44 -1.67 -7.16
N ASN A 86 -30.90 -2.85 -7.45
CA ASN A 86 -31.44 -3.70 -8.51
C ASN A 86 -32.80 -4.34 -8.17
N SER A 87 -33.13 -4.47 -6.88
CA SER A 87 -34.35 -5.15 -6.43
C SER A 87 -35.50 -4.19 -6.06
N GLN A 88 -35.21 -2.92 -5.82
CA GLN A 88 -36.17 -1.93 -5.34
C GLN A 88 -36.20 -0.69 -6.24
N LYS A 89 -37.31 0.06 -6.24
CA LYS A 89 -37.43 1.27 -7.06
C LYS A 89 -36.67 2.47 -6.50
N GLU A 90 -36.56 2.58 -5.19
CA GLU A 90 -35.91 3.69 -4.51
C GLU A 90 -35.26 3.16 -3.23
N THR A 91 -33.97 3.44 -3.06
CA THR A 91 -33.13 2.87 -2.00
C THR A 91 -32.14 3.92 -1.53
N GLU A 92 -32.04 4.13 -0.22
CA GLU A 92 -30.96 4.90 0.38
C GLU A 92 -29.65 4.09 0.35
N VAL A 93 -28.57 4.69 -0.13
CA VAL A 93 -27.27 4.03 -0.34
C VAL A 93 -26.15 4.79 0.35
N ALA A 94 -25.00 4.14 0.56
CA ALA A 94 -23.82 4.79 1.11
C ALA A 94 -23.33 5.93 0.18
N PRO A 95 -22.73 7.00 0.74
CA PRO A 95 -22.19 8.11 -0.04
C PRO A 95 -21.22 7.67 -1.15
N GLU A 96 -20.40 6.65 -0.88
CA GLU A 96 -19.44 6.10 -1.84
C GLU A 96 -20.13 5.43 -3.02
N THR A 97 -21.20 4.66 -2.77
CA THR A 97 -22.02 4.07 -3.85
C THR A 97 -22.65 5.17 -4.70
N ALA A 98 -23.21 6.20 -4.06
CA ALA A 98 -23.79 7.34 -4.77
C ALA A 98 -22.75 8.06 -5.65
N ALA A 99 -21.52 8.25 -5.14
CA ALA A 99 -20.44 8.86 -5.89
C ALA A 99 -20.00 8.01 -7.11
N ILE A 100 -19.89 6.69 -6.94
CA ILE A 100 -19.56 5.77 -8.04
C ILE A 100 -20.63 5.79 -9.12
N VAL A 101 -21.92 5.72 -8.76
CA VAL A 101 -23.03 5.77 -9.71
C VAL A 101 -23.08 7.11 -10.43
N ALA A 102 -22.90 8.22 -9.71
CA ALA A 102 -22.87 9.56 -10.30
C ALA A 102 -21.74 9.70 -11.33
N LEU A 103 -20.55 9.18 -11.01
CA LEU A 103 -19.42 9.15 -11.93
C LEU A 103 -19.72 8.27 -13.16
N GLY A 104 -20.28 7.08 -12.96
CA GLY A 104 -20.66 6.19 -14.05
C GLY A 104 -21.66 6.83 -15.03
N LEU A 105 -22.66 7.55 -14.50
CA LEU A 105 -23.61 8.31 -15.32
C LEU A 105 -22.94 9.46 -16.07
N ASP A 106 -21.97 10.15 -15.46
CA ASP A 106 -21.21 11.21 -16.12
C ASP A 106 -20.36 10.70 -17.26
N VAL A 107 -19.64 9.59 -17.04
CA VAL A 107 -18.85 8.93 -18.09
C VAL A 107 -19.76 8.48 -19.23
N SER A 108 -20.90 7.83 -18.93
CA SER A 108 -21.86 7.38 -19.94
C SER A 108 -22.37 8.52 -20.83
N ARG A 109 -22.68 9.69 -20.24
CA ARG A 109 -23.10 10.87 -21.00
C ARG A 109 -22.00 11.42 -21.91
N LYS A 110 -20.73 11.28 -21.52
CA LYS A 110 -19.58 11.80 -22.28
C LYS A 110 -19.06 10.82 -23.34
N SER A 111 -19.43 9.55 -23.25
CA SER A 111 -18.99 8.49 -24.17
C SER A 111 -20.02 8.13 -25.26
N HIS A 112 -21.14 8.87 -25.34
CA HIS A 112 -22.19 8.77 -26.36
C HIS A 112 -22.37 10.10 -27.10
#